data_AF-A0A7W9EUM9-F1
#
_entry.id   AF-A0A7W9EUM9-F1
#
_cell.length_a   1.000
_cell.length_b   1.000
_cell.length_c   1.000
_cell.angle_alpha   90.00
_cell.angle_beta   90.00
_cell.angle_gamma   90.00
#
_symmetry.space_group_name_H-M   'P 1'
#
loop_
_entity.id
_entity.type
_entity.pdbx_description
1 polymer ?
#
loop_
_entity_poly.entity_id
_entity_poly.type
_entity_poly.pdbx_seq_one_letter_code
_entity_poly.pdbx_strand_id
1 'polypeptide(L)'
;MSHETYQIIMGFFPLICIIVGISVGGWVLTTWLRIKNGYPLDGAWGQAIYPQKNEETVERVKLLSQENAQLRAELGSIKDRLANVERIVTDSSHQLDRDIEALRLKAN
;
A
#
# COMPACT_ATOMS: atom_id res chain seq x y z
N MET A 1 -61.42 6.26 17.22
CA MET A 1 -60.21 6.13 18.06
C MET A 1 -60.17 7.35 18.95
N SER A 2 -60.58 7.16 20.19
CA SER A 2 -61.08 8.17 21.11
C SER A 2 -59.95 9.04 21.65
N HIS A 3 -60.25 10.31 21.95
CA HIS A 3 -59.30 11.35 22.41
C HIS A 3 -58.35 10.90 23.54
N GLU A 4 -58.75 9.91 24.34
CA GLU A 4 -57.92 9.29 25.38
C GLU A 4 -56.64 8.65 24.83
N THR A 5 -56.71 7.97 23.68
CA THR A 5 -55.51 7.41 23.02
C THR A 5 -54.53 8.50 22.59
N TYR A 6 -55.01 9.66 22.14
CA TYR A 6 -54.16 10.80 21.79
C TYR A 6 -53.48 11.44 23.00
N GLN A 7 -54.19 11.56 24.13
CA GLN A 7 -53.61 12.10 25.37
C GLN A 7 -52.55 11.18 25.96
N ILE A 8 -52.80 9.86 25.92
CA ILE A 8 -51.81 8.86 26.33
C ILE A 8 -50.55 8.97 25.47
N ILE A 9 -50.70 9.04 24.13
CA ILE A 9 -49.55 9.18 23.21
C ILE A 9 -48.78 10.47 23.48
N MET A 10 -49.46 11.61 23.64
CA MET A 10 -48.81 12.90 23.92
C MET A 10 -48.08 12.91 25.26
N GLY A 11 -48.59 12.21 26.28
CA GLY A 11 -47.92 12.09 27.58
C GLY A 11 -46.64 11.26 27.53
N PHE A 12 -46.60 10.18 26.74
CA PHE A 12 -45.42 9.32 26.60
C PHE A 12 -44.42 9.77 25.55
N PHE A 13 -44.84 10.61 24.59
CA PHE A 13 -43.99 11.17 23.53
C PHE A 13 -42.64 11.74 24.02
N PRO A 14 -42.58 12.63 25.04
CA PRO A 14 -41.30 13.20 25.48
C PRO A 14 -40.36 12.13 26.05
N LEU A 15 -40.90 11.14 26.76
CA LEU A 15 -40.12 10.04 27.33
C LEU A 15 -39.53 9.14 26.22
N ILE A 16 -40.31 8.86 25.18
CA ILE A 16 -39.86 8.12 24.00
C ILE A 16 -38.72 8.88 23.29
N CYS A 17 -38.86 10.19 23.09
CA CYS A 17 -37.83 11.01 22.44
C CYS A 17 -36.50 11.00 23.22
N ILE A 18 -36.55 11.08 24.55
CA ILE A 18 -35.35 11.05 25.39
C ILE A 18 -34.65 9.69 25.29
N ILE A 19 -35.41 8.59 25.38
CA ILE A 19 -34.84 7.24 25.30
C ILE A 19 -34.18 7.03 23.93
N VAL A 20 -34.87 7.38 22.84
CA VAL A 20 -34.32 7.26 21.49
C VAL A 20 -33.07 8.12 21.33
N GLY A 21 -33.08 9.36 21.84
CA GLY A 21 -31.93 10.25 21.80
C GLY A 21 -30.71 9.67 22.53
N ILE A 22 -30.89 9.11 23.72
CA ILE A 22 -29.82 8.47 24.49
C ILE A 22 -29.30 7.20 23.80
N SER A 23 -30.19 6.37 23.25
CA SER A 23 -29.80 5.15 22.53
C SER A 23 -28.99 5.46 21.28
N VAL A 24 -29.43 6.42 20.47
CA VAL A 24 -28.71 6.84 19.25
C VAL A 24 -27.39 7.52 19.64
N GLY A 25 -27.41 8.39 20.64
CA GLY A 25 -26.20 9.04 21.16
C GLY A 25 -25.16 8.04 21.65
N GLY A 26 -25.58 7.02 22.42
CA GLY A 26 -24.70 5.95 22.89
C GLY A 26 -24.09 5.13 21.75
N TRP A 27 -24.87 4.81 20.71
CA TRP A 27 -24.35 4.11 19.53
C TRP A 27 -23.35 4.95 18.73
N VAL A 28 -23.61 6.25 18.54
CA VAL A 28 -22.68 7.16 17.85
C VAL A 28 -21.39 7.32 18.65
N LEU A 29 -21.49 7.51 19.97
CA LEU A 29 -20.32 7.66 20.86
C LEU A 29 -19.45 6.40 20.89
N THR A 30 -20.06 5.22 20.97
CA THR A 30 -19.32 3.94 20.96
C THR A 30 -18.65 3.71 19.61
N THR A 31 -19.33 4.02 18.50
CA THR A 31 -18.75 3.93 17.15
C THR A 31 -17.61 4.93 16.97
N TRP A 32 -17.76 6.16 17.44
CA TRP A 32 -16.71 7.19 17.42
C TRP A 32 -15.48 6.77 18.23
N LEU A 33 -15.69 6.19 19.42
CA LEU A 33 -14.60 5.67 20.25
C LEU A 33 -13.89 4.49 19.59
N ARG A 34 -14.64 3.56 18.96
CA ARG A 34 -14.08 2.44 18.19
C ARG A 34 -13.21 2.94 17.02
N ILE A 35 -13.69 3.94 16.28
CA ILE A 35 -12.94 4.58 15.19
C ILE A 35 -11.65 5.21 15.70
N LYS A 36 -11.74 6.02 16.77
CA LYS A 36 -10.59 6.75 17.31
C LYS A 36 -9.52 5.82 17.88
N ASN A 37 -9.92 4.70 18.47
CA ASN A 37 -9.03 3.72 19.09
C ASN A 37 -8.63 2.57 18.14
N GLY A 38 -9.03 2.61 16.86
CA GLY A 38 -8.60 1.62 15.86
C GLY A 38 -9.22 0.23 16.02
N TYR A 39 -10.33 0.10 16.74
CA TYR A 39 -11.06 -1.16 16.81
C TYR A 39 -11.71 -1.49 15.46
N PRO A 40 -11.77 -2.78 15.08
CA PRO A 40 -12.40 -3.16 13.83
C PRO A 40 -13.88 -2.75 13.86
N LEU A 41 -14.30 -2.05 12.81
CA LEU A 41 -15.70 -1.79 12.55
C LEU A 41 -16.28 -3.00 11.83
N ASP A 42 -17.48 -3.41 12.26
CA ASP A 42 -18.21 -4.47 11.58
C ASP A 42 -18.71 -3.93 10.24
N GLY A 43 -18.07 -4.31 9.15
CA GLY A 43 -18.58 -4.04 7.80
C GLY A 43 -19.90 -4.79 7.55
N ALA A 44 -20.64 -4.38 6.53
CA ALA A 44 -21.95 -4.97 6.16
C ALA A 44 -21.93 -6.49 5.90
N TRP A 45 -20.75 -7.11 5.84
CA TRP A 45 -20.52 -8.54 5.58
C TRP A 45 -19.47 -9.16 6.51
N GLY A 46 -19.39 -8.72 7.76
CA GLY A 46 -18.48 -9.33 8.77
C GLY A 46 -16.99 -9.10 8.51
N GLN A 47 -16.64 -8.18 7.60
CA GLN A 47 -15.26 -7.77 7.40
C GLN A 47 -14.87 -6.72 8.44
N ALA A 48 -13.83 -7.02 9.21
CA ALA A 48 -13.19 -6.10 10.13
C ALA A 48 -12.53 -4.96 9.34
N ILE A 49 -13.17 -3.79 9.29
CA ILE A 49 -12.59 -2.59 8.68
C ILE A 49 -11.78 -1.88 9.76
N TYR A 50 -10.45 -1.93 9.65
CA TYR A 50 -9.55 -1.15 10.49
C TYR A 50 -9.45 0.27 9.90
N PRO A 51 -9.78 1.33 10.66
CA PRO A 51 -9.49 2.69 10.25
C PRO A 51 -7.97 2.94 10.36
N GLN A 52 -7.23 2.50 9.35
CA GLN A 52 -5.79 2.74 9.23
C GLN A 52 -5.59 4.20 8.85
N LYS A 53 -4.81 4.95 9.64
CA LYS A 53 -4.24 6.24 9.21
C LYS A 53 -3.27 5.95 8.06
N ASN A 54 -3.77 6.01 6.84
CA ASN A 54 -3.03 5.70 5.62
C ASN A 54 -1.83 6.62 5.36
N GLU A 55 -1.66 7.74 6.07
CA GLU A 55 -0.60 8.72 5.81
C GLU A 55 0.81 8.12 5.99
N GLU A 56 1.08 7.46 7.12
CA GLU A 56 2.39 6.86 7.39
C GLU A 56 2.70 5.69 6.43
N THR A 57 1.67 4.92 6.06
CA THR A 57 1.82 3.82 5.11
C THR A 57 2.05 4.33 3.69
N VAL A 58 1.36 5.40 3.28
CA VAL A 58 1.53 6.05 1.98
C VAL A 58 2.91 6.69 1.88
N GLU A 59 3.40 7.33 2.94
CA GLU A 59 4.76 7.88 3.00
C GLU A 59 5.82 6.77 2.88
N ARG A 60 5.67 5.67 3.62
CA ARG A 60 6.56 4.51 3.50
C ARG A 60 6.55 3.90 2.10
N VAL A 61 5.38 3.75 1.49
CA VAL A 61 5.26 3.25 0.11
C VAL A 61 5.96 4.20 -0.87
N LYS A 62 5.84 5.51 -0.68
CA LYS A 62 6.54 6.51 -1.49
C LYS A 62 8.06 6.41 -1.35
N LEU A 63 8.57 6.28 -0.12
CA LEU A 63 10.00 6.11 0.15
C LEU A 63 10.53 4.81 -0.47
N LEU A 64 9.84 3.67 -0.26
CA LEU A 64 10.21 2.39 -0.85
C LEU A 64 10.16 2.41 -2.38
N SER A 65 9.22 3.12 -2.98
CA SER A 65 9.15 3.28 -4.43
C SER A 65 10.33 4.08 -4.98
N GLN A 66 10.83 5.06 -4.23
CA GLN A 66 12.02 5.83 -4.59
C GLN A 66 13.29 4.97 -4.49
N GLU A 67 13.44 4.20 -3.40
CA GLU A 67 14.56 3.26 -3.24
C GLU A 67 14.60 2.22 -4.37
N ASN A 68 13.43 1.66 -4.73
CA ASN A 68 13.34 0.72 -5.85
C ASN A 68 13.73 1.34 -7.19
N ALA A 69 13.38 2.61 -7.44
CA ALA A 69 13.77 3.31 -8.65
C ALA A 69 15.30 3.53 -8.70
N GLN A 70 15.92 3.89 -7.58
CA GLN A 70 17.36 4.06 -7.47
C GLN A 70 18.10 2.72 -7.69
N LEU A 71 17.67 1.64 -7.02
CA LEU A 71 18.27 0.32 -7.17
C LEU A 71 18.21 -0.17 -8.63
N ARG A 72 17.11 0.10 -9.33
CA ARG A 72 16.98 -0.25 -10.75
C ARG A 72 17.95 0.54 -11.63
N ALA A 73 18.19 1.81 -11.32
CA ALA A 73 19.18 2.62 -12.04
C ALA A 73 20.61 2.11 -11.79
N GLU A 74 20.95 1.80 -10.53
CA GLU A 74 22.25 1.24 -10.16
C GLU A 74 22.48 -0.12 -10.85
N LEU A 75 21.49 -1.01 -10.82
CA LEU A 75 21.54 -2.30 -11.54
C LEU A 75 21.71 -2.11 -13.05
N GLY A 76 21.05 -1.11 -13.65
CA GLY A 76 21.25 -0.75 -15.06
C GLY A 76 22.69 -0.40 -15.37
N SER A 77 23.30 0.47 -14.56
CA SER A 77 24.70 0.88 -14.75
C SER A 77 25.70 -0.28 -14.61
N ILE A 78 25.43 -1.22 -13.70
CA ILE A 78 26.24 -2.42 -13.52
C ILE A 78 26.11 -3.32 -14.73
N LYS A 79 24.89 -3.49 -15.26
CA LYS A 79 24.63 -4.29 -16.46
C LYS A 79 25.37 -3.75 -17.69
N ASP A 80 25.39 -2.43 -17.89
CA ASP A 80 26.11 -1.80 -19.01
C ASP A 80 27.62 -2.03 -18.90
N ARG A 81 28.17 -1.97 -17.68
CA ARG A 81 29.58 -2.29 -17.43
C ARG A 81 29.89 -3.76 -17.68
N LEU A 82 29.02 -4.67 -17.24
CA LEU A 82 29.17 -6.10 -17.49
C LEU A 82 29.15 -6.40 -18.99
N ALA A 83 28.26 -5.79 -19.76
CA ALA A 83 28.22 -5.93 -21.22
C ALA A 83 29.53 -5.42 -21.89
N ASN A 84 30.09 -4.31 -21.40
CA ASN A 84 31.39 -3.83 -21.86
C ASN A 84 32.53 -4.80 -21.54
N VAL A 85 32.52 -5.40 -20.35
CA VAL A 85 33.52 -6.41 -19.96
C VAL A 85 33.38 -7.66 -20.81
N GLU A 86 32.16 -8.14 -21.03
CA GLU A 86 31.87 -9.27 -21.91
C GLU A 86 32.42 -9.03 -23.32
N ARG A 87 32.17 -7.84 -23.88
CA ARG A 87 32.71 -7.46 -25.20
C ARG A 87 34.23 -7.45 -25.23
N ILE A 88 34.89 -6.88 -24.22
CA ILE A 88 36.36 -6.84 -24.16
C ILE A 88 36.93 -8.27 -24.10
N VAL A 89 36.39 -9.13 -23.25
CA VAL A 89 36.88 -10.49 -23.07
C VAL A 89 36.69 -11.29 -24.36
N THR A 90 35.51 -11.24 -24.97
CA THR A 90 35.21 -12.00 -26.19
C THR A 90 35.99 -11.48 -27.41
N ASP A 91 36.02 -10.17 -27.64
CA ASP A 91 36.70 -9.59 -28.81
C ASP A 91 38.23 -9.74 -28.71
N SER A 92 38.80 -9.57 -27.51
CA SER A 92 40.25 -9.67 -27.28
C SER A 92 40.77 -11.09 -27.52
N SER A 93 40.05 -12.12 -27.07
CA SER A 93 40.43 -13.51 -27.32
C SER A 93 40.47 -13.85 -28.81
N HIS A 94 39.44 -13.45 -29.56
CA HIS A 94 39.40 -13.69 -31.01
C HIS A 94 40.44 -12.86 -31.77
N GLN A 95 40.77 -11.65 -31.32
CA GLN A 95 41.83 -10.85 -31.93
C GLN A 95 43.21 -11.49 -31.70
N LEU A 96 43.50 -11.93 -30.48
CA LEU A 96 44.75 -12.59 -30.14
C LEU A 96 44.97 -13.88 -30.96
N ASP A 97 43.94 -14.72 -31.09
CA ASP A 97 44.03 -15.95 -31.88
C ASP A 97 44.36 -15.65 -33.36
N ARG A 98 43.73 -14.61 -33.94
CA ARG A 98 44.02 -14.16 -35.31
C ARG A 98 45.45 -13.63 -35.44
N ASP A 99 45.91 -12.83 -34.48
CA ASP A 99 47.26 -12.25 -34.49
C ASP A 99 48.34 -13.34 -34.36
N ILE A 100 48.09 -14.37 -33.54
CA ILE A 100 48.97 -15.54 -33.40
C ILE A 100 49.07 -16.30 -34.73
N GLU A 101 47.94 -16.57 -35.39
CA GLU A 101 47.94 -17.32 -36.66
C GLU A 101 48.62 -16.52 -37.79
N ALA A 102 48.44 -15.20 -37.83
CA ALA A 102 49.15 -14.32 -38.76
C ALA A 102 50.67 -14.36 -38.55
N LEU A 103 51.15 -14.40 -37.31
CA LEU A 103 52.58 -14.54 -37.00
C LEU A 103 53.13 -15.91 -37.41
N ARG A 104 52.35 -16.99 -37.26
CA ARG A 104 52.75 -18.33 -37.70
C ARG A 104 52.90 -18.43 -39.22
N LEU A 105 51.96 -17.86 -39.98
CA LEU A 105 52.00 -17.86 -41.44
C LEU A 105 53.17 -17.03 -42.01
N LYS A 106 53.62 -15.99 -41.30
CA LYS A 106 54.73 -15.13 -41.72
C LYS A 106 56.11 -15.71 -41.38
N ALA A 107 56.19 -16.58 -40.38
CA ALA A 107 57.43 -17.19 -39.91
C ALA A 107 57.83 -18.45 -40.70
N ASN A 108 56.89 -19.04 -41.45
CA ASN A 108 57.10 -20.15 -42.38
C ASN A 108 57.23 -19.64 -43.83
#